data_AF-A1TMU0-F1
#
_entry.id   AF-A1TMU0-F1
#
_cell.length_a   1.000
_cell.length_b   1.000
_cell.length_c   1.000
_cell.angle_alpha   90.00
_cell.angle_beta   90.00
_cell.angle_gamma   90.00
#
_symmetry.space_group_name_H-M   'P 1'
#
loop_
_entity.id
_entity.type
_entity.pdbx_description
1 polymer ?
#
loop_
_entity_poly.entity_id
_entity_poly.type
_entity_poly.pdbx_seq_one_letter_code
_entity_poly.pdbx_strand_id
1 'polypeptide(L)'
;MSTIVMAACWPLQMSGTQKAVLISLADQANDQGVCWPAVETIAERTCASARAVQEALKWLEEHGAITRERRSQRSTMYTVTPSAFTGKASKPSHYVYRIEHKPSGRFYIGLRSSLCLPEDDDYWGSGAAAVWIQKNKADCVRTVLAVLPTRREAAEYEVLETEAAIRDSLCMNRRVAAGDGGRRAAELMGADGAPADGAPAAHAPAESAPAPNAPLGADGAPVGAAGAPTNPQMARFEGAAGAPEPSLNRNRNHQRTTNEPSPPARQAGSAGAGGEEETALQAACRTTWAAYTEAYEHRYGVKPVRNAPVNANVKTLVKRLGHDEAPLVAAWYVASVNEAFVVKNSHSVGVLVNQAEGYRTQWARGQAVTGTAAQAADKTSANADAIEEAKRLSRERAARRAAQSGEGCNA
;
A
#
# COMPACT_ATOMS: atom_id res chain seq x y z
N MET A 1 7.62 -5.22 33.98
CA MET A 1 6.28 -5.69 33.62
C MET A 1 5.42 -5.64 34.88
N SER A 2 4.47 -4.71 34.93
CA SER A 2 3.53 -4.60 36.05
C SER A 2 2.19 -5.19 35.66
N THR A 3 1.78 -6.25 36.35
CA THR A 3 0.50 -6.91 36.12
C THR A 3 -0.68 -6.06 36.57
N ILE A 4 -0.49 -5.21 37.60
CA ILE A 4 -1.53 -4.34 38.17
C ILE A 4 -1.90 -3.22 37.19
N VAL A 5 -0.90 -2.51 36.64
CA VAL A 5 -1.12 -1.42 35.68
C VAL A 5 -1.77 -1.96 34.41
N MET A 6 -1.32 -3.12 33.92
CA MET A 6 -1.91 -3.78 32.76
C MET A 6 -3.35 -4.21 33.00
N ALA A 7 -3.67 -4.80 34.17
CA ALA A 7 -5.04 -5.16 34.53
C ALA A 7 -5.99 -3.95 34.52
N ALA A 8 -5.54 -2.81 35.05
CA ALA A 8 -6.33 -1.58 35.07
C ALA A 8 -6.55 -0.97 33.67
N CYS A 9 -5.73 -1.30 32.67
CA CYS A 9 -5.89 -0.80 31.30
C CYS A 9 -6.99 -1.52 30.50
N TRP A 10 -7.34 -2.77 30.85
CA TRP A 10 -8.28 -3.59 30.09
C TRP A 10 -9.73 -3.06 30.10
N PRO A 11 -10.30 -2.60 31.24
CA PRO A 11 -11.67 -2.07 31.27
C PRO A 11 -11.87 -0.78 30.48
N LEU A 12 -10.81 0.01 30.27
CA LEU A 12 -10.88 1.29 29.57
C LEU A 12 -11.37 1.07 28.13
N GLN A 13 -12.24 1.93 27.62
CA GLN A 13 -12.79 1.76 26.27
C GLN A 13 -12.17 2.77 25.29
N MET A 14 -11.67 2.30 24.15
CA MET A 14 -10.95 3.08 23.13
C MET A 14 -10.84 2.28 21.82
N SER A 15 -10.23 2.84 20.77
CA SER A 15 -9.95 2.11 19.52
C SER A 15 -9.01 0.92 19.73
N GLY A 16 -9.07 -0.06 18.82
CA GLY A 16 -8.17 -1.22 18.85
C GLY A 16 -6.68 -0.84 18.83
N THR A 17 -6.30 0.14 18.00
CA THR A 17 -4.90 0.62 17.93
C THR A 17 -4.49 1.36 19.21
N GLN A 18 -5.34 2.24 19.76
CA GLN A 18 -5.07 2.92 21.04
C GLN A 18 -4.94 1.90 22.18
N LYS A 19 -5.81 0.88 22.20
CA LYS A 19 -5.77 -0.19 23.20
C LYS A 19 -4.46 -0.98 23.09
N ALA A 20 -4.08 -1.41 21.89
CA ALA A 20 -2.84 -2.16 21.68
C ALA A 20 -1.60 -1.37 22.13
N VAL A 21 -1.55 -0.07 21.82
CA VAL A 21 -0.47 0.83 22.25
C VAL A 21 -0.45 0.97 23.77
N LEU A 22 -1.60 1.23 24.41
CA LEU A 22 -1.70 1.34 25.86
C LEU A 22 -1.26 0.05 26.57
N ILE A 23 -1.73 -1.10 26.10
CA ILE A 23 -1.35 -2.41 26.67
C ILE A 23 0.14 -2.68 26.46
N SER A 24 0.71 -2.33 25.30
CA SER A 24 2.15 -2.47 25.05
C SER A 24 3.00 -1.59 25.97
N LEU A 25 2.52 -0.40 26.34
CA LEU A 25 3.18 0.45 27.34
C LEU A 25 3.04 -0.15 28.75
N ALA A 26 1.85 -0.60 29.12
CA ALA A 26 1.59 -1.19 30.44
C ALA A 26 2.40 -2.48 30.69
N ASP A 27 2.55 -3.33 29.66
CA ASP A 27 3.37 -4.53 29.71
C ASP A 27 4.86 -4.21 29.98
N GLN A 28 5.35 -3.11 29.41
CA GLN A 28 6.73 -2.66 29.60
C GLN A 28 6.91 -1.75 30.82
N ALA A 29 5.83 -1.41 31.53
CA ALA A 29 5.89 -0.56 32.70
C ALA A 29 6.43 -1.30 33.94
N ASN A 30 7.04 -0.52 34.83
CA ASN A 30 7.28 -0.93 36.21
C ASN A 30 6.01 -0.74 37.07
N ASP A 31 6.07 -1.07 38.35
CA ASP A 31 4.91 -0.99 39.25
C ASP A 31 4.39 0.43 39.52
N GLN A 32 5.18 1.44 39.15
CA GLN A 32 4.77 2.86 39.17
C GLN A 32 4.16 3.31 37.83
N GLY A 33 3.98 2.40 36.87
CA GLY A 33 3.45 2.70 35.54
C GLY A 33 4.46 3.33 34.59
N VAL A 34 5.75 3.38 34.93
CA VAL A 34 6.78 4.07 34.13
C VAL A 34 7.46 3.12 33.14
N CYS A 35 7.59 3.54 31.87
CA CYS A 35 8.32 2.85 30.81
C CYS A 35 9.00 3.83 29.83
N TRP A 36 9.91 3.36 28.99
CA TRP A 36 10.64 4.19 28.00
C TRP A 36 10.89 3.50 26.64
N PRO A 37 9.91 2.78 26.05
CA PRO A 37 10.09 2.18 24.74
C PRO A 37 10.21 3.24 23.64
N ALA A 38 10.99 2.93 22.60
CA ALA A 38 11.02 3.74 21.38
C ALA A 38 9.71 3.56 20.60
N VAL A 39 9.35 4.55 19.77
CA VAL A 39 8.14 4.48 18.93
C VAL A 39 8.21 3.30 17.97
N GLU A 40 9.41 2.98 17.45
CA GLU A 40 9.65 1.80 16.62
C GLU A 40 9.33 0.51 17.36
N THR A 41 9.78 0.38 18.62
CA THR A 41 9.50 -0.80 19.46
C THR A 41 8.01 -0.99 19.71
N ILE A 42 7.27 0.11 19.94
CA ILE A 42 5.81 0.04 20.11
C ILE A 42 5.15 -0.37 18.79
N ALA A 43 5.59 0.19 17.66
CA ALA A 43 5.06 -0.14 16.34
C ALA A 43 5.23 -1.62 16.00
N GLU A 44 6.41 -2.19 16.26
CA GLU A 44 6.69 -3.62 16.07
C GLU A 44 5.77 -4.49 16.93
N ARG A 45 5.64 -4.18 18.23
CA ARG A 45 4.83 -4.96 19.17
C ARG A 45 3.32 -4.89 18.89
N THR A 46 2.86 -3.77 18.36
CA THR A 46 1.43 -3.54 18.09
C THR A 46 1.04 -3.82 16.65
N CYS A 47 2.00 -4.17 15.79
CA CYS A 47 1.83 -4.30 14.34
C CYS A 47 1.21 -3.04 13.69
N ALA A 48 1.29 -1.89 14.35
CA ALA A 48 0.75 -0.63 13.87
C ALA A 48 1.84 0.21 13.19
N SER A 49 1.46 1.07 12.25
CA SER A 49 2.44 1.99 11.66
C SER A 49 2.95 2.99 12.70
N ALA A 50 4.21 3.44 12.57
CA ALA A 50 4.78 4.45 13.48
C ALA A 50 3.91 5.71 13.58
N ARG A 51 3.27 6.11 12.47
CA ARG A 51 2.35 7.25 12.45
C ARG A 51 1.09 6.99 13.28
N ALA A 52 0.50 5.81 13.18
CA ALA A 52 -0.66 5.41 13.97
C ALA A 52 -0.31 5.29 15.46
N VAL A 53 0.89 4.80 15.79
CA VAL A 53 1.41 4.79 17.17
C VAL A 53 1.55 6.22 17.71
N GLN A 54 2.16 7.13 16.96
CA GLN A 54 2.28 8.53 17.38
C GLN A 54 0.92 9.19 17.63
N GLU A 55 -0.06 8.91 16.77
CA GLU A 55 -1.44 9.37 16.88
C GLU A 55 -2.14 8.81 18.11
N ALA A 56 -2.02 7.50 18.33
CA ALA A 56 -2.54 6.82 19.51
C ALA A 56 -1.92 7.37 20.81
N LEU A 57 -0.61 7.57 20.84
CA LEU A 57 0.07 8.15 22.01
C LEU A 57 -0.38 9.59 22.29
N LYS A 58 -0.55 10.41 21.26
CA LYS A 58 -1.09 11.78 21.41
C LYS A 58 -2.49 11.73 22.00
N TRP A 59 -3.36 10.86 21.47
CA TRP A 59 -4.72 10.71 21.97
C TRP A 59 -4.77 10.20 23.42
N LEU A 60 -3.95 9.21 23.76
CA LEU A 60 -3.87 8.68 25.12
C LEU A 60 -3.40 9.74 26.12
N GLU A 61 -2.49 10.63 25.70
CA GLU A 61 -2.01 11.76 26.48
C GLU A 61 -3.11 12.83 26.67
N GLU A 62 -3.82 13.19 25.61
CA GLU A 62 -4.96 14.12 25.66
C GLU A 62 -6.09 13.63 26.57
N HIS A 63 -6.28 12.32 26.68
CA HIS A 63 -7.34 11.70 27.49
C HIS A 63 -6.84 11.20 28.85
N GLY A 64 -5.61 11.56 29.27
CA GLY A 64 -5.07 11.27 30.60
C GLY A 64 -4.68 9.81 30.88
N ALA A 65 -4.76 8.90 29.90
CA ALA A 65 -4.34 7.51 30.06
C ALA A 65 -2.81 7.38 30.22
N ILE A 66 -2.05 8.32 29.67
CA ILE A 66 -0.60 8.37 29.81
C ILE A 66 -0.11 9.82 29.97
N THR A 67 1.09 9.97 30.52
CA THR A 67 1.87 11.22 30.49
C THR A 67 3.18 10.97 29.75
N ARG A 68 3.63 11.94 28.94
CA ARG A 68 4.87 11.84 28.17
C ARG A 68 5.89 12.90 28.62
N GLU A 69 7.07 12.46 29.02
CA GLU A 69 8.20 13.34 29.32
C GLU A 69 9.28 13.19 28.23
N ARG A 70 9.46 14.23 27.43
CA ARG A 70 10.51 14.27 26.40
C ARG A 70 11.81 14.75 27.03
N ARG A 71 12.83 13.90 27.02
CA ARG A 71 14.16 14.20 27.56
C ARG A 71 15.12 14.51 26.42
N SER A 72 15.94 15.56 26.56
CA SER A 72 17.00 15.83 25.59
C SER A 72 18.06 14.72 25.67
N GLN A 73 18.47 14.19 24.52
CA GLN A 73 19.48 13.13 24.38
C GLN A 73 19.16 11.78 25.08
N ARG A 74 17.89 11.52 25.46
CA ARG A 74 17.46 10.25 26.06
C ARG A 74 16.11 9.81 25.46
N SER A 75 15.77 8.53 25.60
CA SER A 75 14.48 7.99 25.21
C SER A 75 13.34 8.70 25.94
N THR A 76 12.20 8.85 25.26
CA THR A 76 11.00 9.44 25.85
C THR A 76 10.49 8.56 26.98
N MET A 77 10.19 9.16 28.13
CA MET A 77 9.60 8.43 29.26
C MET A 77 8.08 8.57 29.21
N TYR A 78 7.40 7.46 29.43
CA TYR A 78 5.94 7.37 29.50
C TYR A 78 5.53 6.90 30.88
N THR A 79 4.53 7.55 31.46
CA THR A 79 3.88 7.11 32.69
C THR A 79 2.44 6.72 32.36
N VAL A 80 2.06 5.48 32.61
CA VAL A 80 0.72 4.95 32.36
C VAL A 80 -0.14 5.19 33.59
N THR A 81 -1.24 5.93 33.42
CA THR A 81 -2.17 6.35 34.48
C THR A 81 -3.61 5.98 34.12
N PRO A 82 -4.01 4.71 34.27
CA PRO A 82 -5.35 4.26 33.88
C PRO A 82 -6.48 4.95 34.66
N SER A 83 -6.22 5.36 35.90
CA SER A 83 -7.17 6.05 36.78
C SER A 83 -7.50 7.48 36.35
N ALA A 84 -6.62 8.13 35.58
CA ALA A 84 -6.81 9.48 35.06
C ALA A 84 -7.48 9.49 33.67
N PHE A 85 -7.84 8.32 33.13
CA PHE A 85 -8.45 8.23 31.82
C PHE A 85 -9.87 8.81 31.80
N THR A 86 -10.06 9.86 31.01
CA THR A 86 -11.35 10.55 30.84
C THR A 86 -12.06 10.17 29.54
N GLY A 87 -11.39 9.44 28.65
CA GLY A 87 -11.96 8.99 27.39
C GLY A 87 -13.13 8.05 27.62
N LYS A 88 -14.25 8.33 26.96
CA LYS A 88 -15.31 7.34 26.77
C LYS A 88 -15.16 6.81 25.36
N ALA A 89 -15.15 5.49 25.16
CA ALA A 89 -15.46 5.01 23.81
C ALA A 89 -16.90 5.42 23.53
N SER A 90 -17.12 6.25 22.53
CA SER A 90 -18.42 6.19 21.89
C SER A 90 -18.47 4.87 21.13
N LYS A 91 -19.65 4.26 21.07
CA LYS A 91 -19.89 3.18 20.10
C LYS A 91 -19.43 3.68 18.73
N PRO A 92 -18.89 2.82 17.85
CA PRO A 92 -18.54 3.24 16.51
C PRO A 92 -19.77 3.90 15.86
N SER A 93 -19.65 5.19 15.58
CA SER A 93 -20.68 5.98 14.93
C SER A 93 -20.41 5.89 13.44
N HIS A 94 -21.32 5.25 12.72
CA HIS A 94 -21.34 5.28 11.25
C HIS A 94 -22.31 6.37 10.85
N TYR A 95 -21.82 7.41 10.19
CA TYR A 95 -22.67 8.52 9.81
C TYR A 95 -22.36 9.00 8.41
N VAL A 96 -23.42 9.49 7.76
CA VAL A 96 -23.33 10.16 6.45
C VAL A 96 -23.39 11.65 6.71
N TYR A 97 -22.51 12.40 6.07
CA TYR A 97 -22.40 13.84 6.22
C TYR A 97 -22.47 14.53 4.87
N ARG A 98 -22.91 15.79 4.89
CA ARG A 98 -22.89 16.74 3.79
C ARG A 98 -22.02 17.92 4.19
N ILE A 99 -21.05 18.28 3.36
CA ILE A 99 -20.27 19.50 3.51
C ILE A 99 -20.71 20.46 2.42
N GLU A 100 -21.13 21.65 2.80
CA GLU A 100 -21.60 22.69 1.88
C GLU A 100 -20.74 23.93 2.01
N HIS A 101 -20.22 24.41 0.90
CA HIS A 101 -19.50 25.68 0.81
C HIS A 101 -20.50 26.81 0.61
N LYS A 102 -20.67 27.67 1.61
CA LYS A 102 -21.73 28.70 1.63
C LYS A 102 -21.65 29.70 0.48
N PRO A 103 -20.47 30.22 0.09
CA PRO A 103 -20.37 31.18 -1.00
C PRO A 103 -20.76 30.63 -2.37
N SER A 104 -20.39 29.38 -2.67
CA SER A 104 -20.60 28.81 -4.02
C SER A 104 -21.77 27.83 -4.11
N GLY A 105 -22.37 27.44 -2.98
CA GLY A 105 -23.39 26.40 -2.90
C GLY A 105 -22.90 25.00 -3.25
N ARG A 106 -21.60 24.81 -3.54
CA ARG A 106 -21.03 23.50 -3.87
C ARG A 106 -21.09 22.61 -2.64
N PHE A 107 -21.43 21.35 -2.84
CA PHE A 107 -21.54 20.41 -1.72
C PHE A 107 -20.97 19.04 -2.02
N TYR A 108 -20.55 18.35 -0.96
CA TYR A 108 -19.95 17.03 -0.99
C TYR A 108 -20.67 16.14 0.03
N ILE A 109 -21.04 14.93 -0.37
CA ILE A 109 -21.64 13.92 0.51
C ILE A 109 -20.60 12.84 0.76
N GLY A 110 -20.52 12.34 1.97
CA GLY A 110 -19.63 11.22 2.24
C GLY A 110 -20.00 10.44 3.48
N LEU A 111 -19.38 9.28 3.58
CA LEU A 111 -19.49 8.38 4.72
C LEU A 111 -18.28 8.51 5.67
N ARG A 112 -18.53 8.47 6.97
CA ARG A 112 -17.51 8.34 8.02
C ARG A 112 -17.88 7.24 9.02
N SER A 113 -16.88 6.44 9.38
CA SER A 113 -16.92 5.58 10.57
C SER A 113 -15.96 6.18 11.59
N SER A 114 -16.47 6.50 12.78
CA SER A 114 -15.69 7.12 13.85
C SER A 114 -15.92 6.42 15.19
N LEU A 115 -15.04 6.68 16.15
CA LEU A 115 -15.13 6.20 17.54
C LEU A 115 -15.46 7.34 18.51
N CYS A 116 -15.88 8.48 17.96
CA CYS A 116 -16.55 9.56 18.66
C CYS A 116 -17.91 9.84 18.02
N LEU A 117 -18.75 10.61 18.71
CA LEU A 117 -20.01 11.07 18.16
C LEU A 117 -19.75 12.03 16.98
N PRO A 118 -20.66 12.11 15.99
CA PRO A 118 -20.48 12.96 14.82
C PRO A 118 -20.24 14.45 15.12
N GLU A 119 -20.77 14.95 16.23
CA GLU A 119 -20.55 16.30 16.75
C GLU A 119 -19.12 16.54 17.23
N ASP A 120 -18.46 15.49 17.72
CA ASP A 120 -17.10 15.55 18.28
C ASP A 120 -16.01 15.14 17.27
N ASP A 121 -16.39 14.67 16.08
CA ASP A 121 -15.46 14.29 15.02
C ASP A 121 -14.98 15.55 14.24
N ASP A 122 -13.68 15.85 14.16
CA ASP A 122 -13.15 16.96 13.31
C ASP A 122 -12.81 16.49 11.87
N TYR A 123 -13.46 15.44 11.37
CA TYR A 123 -13.26 14.93 10.02
C TYR A 123 -13.98 15.76 8.93
N TRP A 124 -13.24 16.20 7.91
CA TRP A 124 -13.74 17.04 6.80
C TRP A 124 -13.64 16.38 5.41
N GLY A 125 -13.74 15.05 5.37
CA GLY A 125 -13.78 14.27 4.13
C GLY A 125 -12.45 13.63 3.74
N SER A 126 -12.44 12.90 2.62
CA SER A 126 -11.24 12.33 2.01
C SER A 126 -11.20 12.51 0.49
N GLY A 127 -10.03 12.27 -0.12
CA GLY A 127 -9.82 12.39 -1.55
C GLY A 127 -9.64 13.83 -2.05
N ALA A 128 -9.89 14.07 -3.34
CA ALA A 128 -9.65 15.37 -3.97
C ALA A 128 -10.56 16.48 -3.41
N ALA A 129 -11.84 16.16 -3.12
CA ALA A 129 -12.77 17.10 -2.52
C ALA A 129 -12.29 17.59 -1.14
N ALA A 130 -11.73 16.70 -0.32
CA ALA A 130 -11.24 17.05 1.02
C ALA A 130 -10.09 18.06 1.00
N VAL A 131 -9.19 17.99 0.01
CA VAL A 131 -8.09 18.96 -0.12
C VAL A 131 -8.64 20.37 -0.38
N TRP A 132 -9.66 20.48 -1.21
CA TRP A 132 -10.32 21.76 -1.48
C TRP A 132 -11.16 22.24 -0.29
N ILE A 133 -11.94 21.36 0.34
CA ILE A 133 -12.73 21.66 1.54
C ILE A 133 -11.83 22.17 2.66
N GLN A 134 -10.67 21.54 2.89
CA GLN A 134 -9.75 21.94 3.95
C GLN A 134 -9.22 23.37 3.73
N LYS A 135 -8.96 23.76 2.48
CA LYS A 135 -8.53 25.13 2.13
C LYS A 135 -9.62 26.17 2.36
N ASN A 136 -10.89 25.79 2.17
CA ASN A 136 -12.06 26.65 2.31
C ASN A 136 -12.86 26.33 3.58
N LYS A 137 -12.21 25.75 4.62
CA LYS A 137 -12.89 25.22 5.81
C LYS A 137 -13.69 26.29 6.55
N ALA A 138 -13.22 27.54 6.54
CA ALA A 138 -13.91 28.67 7.18
C ALA A 138 -15.29 28.95 6.57
N ASP A 139 -15.46 28.67 5.28
CA ASP A 139 -16.67 28.92 4.51
C ASP A 139 -17.51 27.65 4.28
N CYS A 140 -17.04 26.52 4.81
CA CYS A 140 -17.72 25.23 4.70
C CYS A 140 -18.49 24.90 5.99
N VAL A 141 -19.72 24.41 5.83
CA VAL A 141 -20.53 23.89 6.92
C VAL A 141 -20.71 22.39 6.73
N ARG A 142 -20.38 21.61 7.76
CA ARG A 142 -20.65 20.18 7.80
C ARG A 142 -21.97 19.91 8.53
N THR A 143 -22.84 19.18 7.89
CA THR A 143 -24.12 18.70 8.46
C THR A 143 -24.13 17.18 8.45
N VAL A 144 -24.55 16.58 9.56
CA VAL A 144 -24.74 15.13 9.66
C VAL A 144 -26.14 14.81 9.12
N LEU A 145 -26.22 13.99 8.07
CA LEU A 145 -27.48 13.61 7.45
C LEU A 145 -28.16 12.47 8.22
N ALA A 146 -27.39 11.44 8.57
CA ALA A 146 -27.88 10.30 9.31
C ALA A 146 -26.77 9.64 10.14
N VAL A 147 -27.13 9.12 11.31
CA VAL A 147 -26.29 8.25 12.15
C VAL A 147 -26.91 6.86 12.15
N LEU A 148 -26.14 5.86 11.75
CA LEU A 148 -26.60 4.52 11.43
C LEU A 148 -25.84 3.48 12.26
N PRO A 149 -26.49 2.35 12.61
CA PRO A 149 -25.92 1.36 13.52
C PRO A 149 -24.81 0.54 12.89
N THR A 150 -24.79 0.38 11.56
CA THR A 150 -23.76 -0.39 10.85
C THR A 150 -23.12 0.40 9.71
N ARG A 151 -21.84 0.11 9.43
CA ARG A 151 -21.13 0.71 8.28
C ARG A 151 -21.82 0.41 6.95
N ARG A 152 -22.43 -0.78 6.84
CA ARG A 152 -23.12 -1.22 5.62
C ARG A 152 -24.35 -0.35 5.36
N GLU A 153 -25.20 -0.17 6.36
CA GLU A 153 -26.38 0.71 6.25
C GLU A 153 -25.96 2.15 5.92
N ALA A 154 -24.86 2.63 6.53
CA ALA A 154 -24.32 3.94 6.21
C ALA A 154 -23.82 4.05 4.77
N ALA A 155 -23.23 3.00 4.21
CA ALA A 155 -22.83 2.99 2.80
C ALA A 155 -24.03 2.96 1.85
N GLU A 156 -25.06 2.18 2.18
CA GLU A 156 -26.32 2.15 1.41
C GLU A 156 -27.00 3.53 1.41
N TYR A 157 -27.01 4.21 2.57
CA TYR A 157 -27.54 5.57 2.69
C TYR A 157 -26.70 6.61 1.95
N GLU A 158 -25.37 6.53 2.02
CA GLU A 158 -24.47 7.42 1.25
C GLU A 158 -24.71 7.31 -0.26
N VAL A 159 -24.85 6.08 -0.76
CA VAL A 159 -25.14 5.84 -2.19
C VAL A 159 -26.46 6.47 -2.59
N LEU A 160 -27.52 6.27 -1.79
CA LEU A 160 -28.84 6.83 -2.06
C LEU A 160 -28.83 8.37 -2.10
N GLU A 161 -28.22 9.01 -1.10
CA GLU A 161 -28.08 10.47 -1.04
C GLU A 161 -27.20 11.00 -2.18
N THR A 162 -26.12 10.31 -2.50
CA THR A 162 -25.21 10.69 -3.59
C THR A 162 -25.90 10.56 -4.94
N GLU A 163 -26.63 9.48 -5.20
CA GLU A 163 -27.36 9.26 -6.46
C GLU A 163 -28.47 10.28 -6.68
N ALA A 164 -29.18 10.67 -5.61
CA ALA A 164 -30.16 11.75 -5.66
C ALA A 164 -29.50 13.10 -6.00
N ALA A 165 -28.31 13.34 -5.45
CA ALA A 165 -27.58 14.59 -5.63
C ALA A 165 -26.72 14.67 -6.89
N ILE A 166 -26.36 13.55 -7.53
CA ILE A 166 -25.35 13.52 -8.61
C ILE A 166 -25.79 14.27 -9.86
N ARG A 167 -27.10 14.52 -10.01
CA ARG A 167 -27.68 15.32 -11.10
C ARG A 167 -27.53 16.82 -10.87
N ASP A 168 -27.27 17.25 -9.64
CA ASP A 168 -27.00 18.65 -9.33
C ASP A 168 -25.59 19.03 -9.82
N SER A 169 -25.51 20.12 -10.58
CA SER A 169 -24.25 20.69 -11.05
C SER A 169 -23.29 21.08 -9.92
N LEU A 170 -23.81 21.39 -8.73
CA LEU A 170 -23.05 21.81 -7.55
C LEU A 170 -22.54 20.63 -6.72
N CYS A 171 -22.93 19.39 -7.06
CA CYS A 171 -22.50 18.18 -6.37
C CYS A 171 -21.06 17.82 -6.75
N MET A 172 -20.17 17.84 -5.76
CA MET A 172 -18.75 17.51 -5.91
C MET A 172 -18.48 15.99 -5.99
N ASN A 173 -19.49 15.14 -5.77
CA ASN A 173 -19.38 13.69 -5.87
C ASN A 173 -19.39 13.18 -7.32
N ARG A 174 -19.69 14.05 -8.30
CA ARG A 174 -19.72 13.68 -9.72
C ARG A 174 -18.35 13.19 -10.17
N ARG A 175 -18.30 11.96 -10.69
CA ARG A 175 -17.12 11.40 -11.32
C ARG A 175 -17.09 11.82 -12.78
N VAL A 176 -15.99 12.44 -13.22
CA VAL A 176 -15.70 12.57 -14.66
C VAL A 176 -15.53 11.15 -15.20
N ALA A 177 -16.33 10.78 -16.21
CA ALA A 177 -16.17 9.48 -16.87
C ALA A 177 -14.72 9.36 -17.37
N ALA A 178 -14.02 8.32 -16.92
CA ALA A 178 -12.68 8.01 -17.37
C ALA A 178 -12.74 7.46 -18.79
N GLY A 179 -12.85 8.36 -19.78
CA GLY A 179 -12.54 8.08 -21.17
C GLY A 179 -11.03 8.24 -21.38
N ASP A 180 -10.37 7.13 -21.67
CA ASP A 180 -9.00 6.97 -22.16
C ASP A 180 -7.87 7.80 -21.54
N GLY A 181 -6.93 7.09 -20.90
CA GLY A 181 -5.55 7.53 -20.78
C GLY A 181 -5.26 8.57 -19.70
N GLY A 182 -5.34 8.16 -18.43
CA GLY A 182 -4.41 8.59 -17.38
C GLY A 182 -4.04 10.08 -17.28
N ARG A 183 -4.99 11.02 -17.43
CA ARG A 183 -4.76 12.41 -17.01
C ARG A 183 -4.82 12.52 -15.49
N ARG A 184 -3.87 13.26 -14.91
CA ARG A 184 -3.70 13.38 -13.45
C ARG A 184 -4.90 14.13 -12.87
N ALA A 185 -5.36 13.75 -11.68
CA ALA A 185 -6.46 14.41 -10.97
C ALA A 185 -6.28 15.94 -10.80
N ALA A 186 -5.06 16.47 -10.94
CA ALA A 186 -4.76 17.90 -10.93
C ALA A 186 -5.19 18.66 -12.21
N GLU A 187 -5.37 17.99 -13.35
CA GLU A 187 -5.86 18.58 -14.61
C GLU A 187 -7.39 18.66 -14.69
N LEU A 188 -8.09 18.10 -13.70
CA LEU A 188 -9.54 18.05 -13.61
C LEU A 188 -10.08 19.01 -12.53
N MET A 189 -9.37 20.11 -12.25
CA MET A 189 -9.89 21.16 -11.36
C MET A 189 -10.42 22.33 -12.19
N GLY A 190 -11.60 22.84 -11.85
CA GLY A 190 -12.12 24.09 -12.42
C GLY A 190 -11.22 25.28 -12.10
N ALA A 191 -11.47 26.43 -12.73
CA ALA A 191 -10.64 27.64 -12.58
C ALA A 191 -10.41 28.07 -11.10
N ASP A 192 -11.34 27.72 -10.22
CA ASP A 192 -11.29 28.03 -8.77
C ASP A 192 -10.65 26.92 -7.91
N GLY A 193 -10.09 25.87 -8.55
CA GLY A 193 -9.46 24.75 -7.86
C GLY A 193 -10.42 23.73 -7.25
N ALA A 194 -11.72 23.77 -7.57
CA ALA A 194 -12.70 22.74 -7.20
C ALA A 194 -12.69 21.56 -8.20
N PRO A 195 -13.10 20.33 -7.83
CA PRO A 195 -13.23 19.22 -8.79
C PRO A 195 -14.13 19.60 -9.97
N ALA A 196 -13.70 19.32 -11.21
CA ALA A 196 -14.36 19.76 -12.43
C ALA A 196 -15.76 19.17 -12.60
N ASP A 197 -16.62 19.99 -13.19
CA ASP A 197 -18.03 19.72 -13.41
C ASP A 197 -18.24 18.66 -14.51
N GLY A 198 -18.51 17.40 -14.14
CA GLY A 198 -18.75 16.30 -15.09
C GLY A 198 -20.12 16.34 -15.75
N ALA A 199 -20.21 16.05 -17.05
CA ALA A 199 -21.48 15.99 -17.79
C ALA A 199 -22.40 14.84 -17.30
N PRO A 200 -23.73 15.04 -17.25
CA PRO A 200 -24.67 13.96 -16.93
C PRO A 200 -24.75 12.94 -18.08
N ALA A 201 -24.80 11.65 -17.74
CA ALA A 201 -25.09 10.60 -18.72
C ALA A 201 -26.52 10.78 -19.26
N ALA A 202 -26.66 10.89 -20.59
CA ALA A 202 -27.96 10.93 -21.26
C ALA A 202 -28.60 9.53 -21.26
N HIS A 203 -29.79 9.41 -20.68
CA HIS A 203 -30.72 8.31 -20.92
C HIS A 203 -31.56 8.63 -22.16
N ALA A 204 -31.59 7.72 -23.15
CA ALA A 204 -32.61 7.71 -24.19
C ALA A 204 -33.89 6.99 -23.69
N PRO A 205 -35.10 7.42 -24.09
CA PRO A 205 -36.36 6.95 -23.51
C PRO A 205 -36.87 5.65 -24.16
N ALA A 206 -37.76 4.97 -23.44
CA ALA A 206 -38.48 3.77 -23.87
C ALA A 206 -39.73 4.10 -24.69
N GLU A 207 -40.05 3.31 -25.72
CA GLU A 207 -41.42 3.11 -26.22
C GLU A 207 -41.62 1.71 -26.84
N SER A 208 -42.65 1.01 -26.31
CA SER A 208 -43.61 0.03 -26.88
C SER A 208 -43.22 -1.15 -27.81
N ALA A 209 -43.66 -2.35 -27.38
CA ALA A 209 -43.85 -3.64 -28.12
C ALA A 209 -45.01 -3.55 -29.17
N PRO A 210 -45.34 -4.57 -30.04
CA PRO A 210 -45.14 -6.03 -29.92
C PRO A 210 -44.76 -6.84 -31.22
N ALA A 211 -44.55 -8.16 -31.06
CA ALA A 211 -44.26 -9.18 -32.11
C ALA A 211 -45.51 -9.54 -32.97
N PRO A 212 -45.43 -10.26 -34.13
CA PRO A 212 -45.12 -11.72 -34.17
C PRO A 212 -44.46 -12.31 -35.46
N ASN A 213 -43.90 -13.53 -35.35
CA ASN A 213 -44.03 -14.71 -36.24
C ASN A 213 -42.76 -15.56 -36.42
N ALA A 214 -42.89 -16.83 -36.05
CA ALA A 214 -42.01 -17.97 -36.40
C ALA A 214 -42.39 -18.55 -37.79
N PRO A 215 -41.56 -19.44 -38.39
CA PRO A 215 -41.71 -20.90 -38.24
C PRO A 215 -40.36 -21.65 -38.07
N LEU A 216 -40.18 -22.65 -37.18
CA LEU A 216 -40.60 -24.08 -37.14
C LEU A 216 -39.79 -25.08 -38.00
N GLY A 217 -39.38 -26.20 -37.36
CA GLY A 217 -39.01 -27.51 -37.93
C GLY A 217 -37.75 -28.14 -37.28
N ALA A 218 -37.83 -28.95 -36.20
CA ALA A 218 -38.12 -30.42 -36.14
C ALA A 218 -36.81 -31.28 -36.28
N ASP A 219 -36.50 -32.36 -35.54
CA ASP A 219 -37.16 -33.19 -34.51
C ASP A 219 -36.09 -34.12 -33.85
N GLY A 220 -36.39 -34.68 -32.66
CA GLY A 220 -35.89 -36.01 -32.25
C GLY A 220 -35.36 -36.17 -30.82
N ALA A 221 -36.24 -36.57 -29.88
CA ALA A 221 -35.89 -37.22 -28.60
C ALA A 221 -36.16 -38.75 -28.70
N PRO A 222 -35.67 -39.61 -27.77
CA PRO A 222 -36.43 -39.83 -26.54
C PRO A 222 -35.64 -40.10 -25.23
N VAL A 223 -36.41 -39.95 -24.16
CA VAL A 223 -36.35 -40.18 -22.70
C VAL A 223 -35.50 -41.33 -22.10
N GLY A 224 -35.02 -41.10 -20.86
CA GLY A 224 -34.60 -42.16 -19.92
C GLY A 224 -34.00 -41.73 -18.56
N ALA A 225 -34.87 -41.41 -17.59
CA ALA A 225 -34.80 -41.64 -16.12
C ALA A 225 -33.55 -41.35 -15.22
N ALA A 226 -33.84 -40.55 -14.18
CA ALA A 226 -33.55 -40.73 -12.75
C ALA A 226 -32.13 -40.53 -12.16
N GLY A 227 -32.07 -39.67 -11.12
CA GLY A 227 -31.23 -39.88 -9.94
C GLY A 227 -30.11 -38.87 -9.69
N ALA A 228 -30.41 -37.75 -9.02
CA ALA A 228 -29.42 -37.02 -8.22
C ALA A 228 -29.14 -37.79 -6.92
N PRO A 229 -27.89 -37.80 -6.42
CA PRO A 229 -27.68 -37.14 -5.13
C PRO A 229 -26.36 -36.35 -5.00
N THR A 230 -26.52 -35.18 -4.39
CA THR A 230 -25.70 -34.53 -3.34
C THR A 230 -24.23 -34.93 -3.12
N ASN A 231 -23.40 -33.89 -3.17
CA ASN A 231 -22.02 -33.78 -2.71
C ASN A 231 -21.88 -34.03 -1.19
N PRO A 232 -21.04 -34.98 -0.72
CA PRO A 232 -20.82 -35.18 0.70
C PRO A 232 -19.73 -34.26 1.27
N GLN A 233 -20.01 -33.86 2.50
CA GLN A 233 -19.31 -32.92 3.36
C GLN A 233 -18.31 -33.66 4.26
N MET A 234 -17.34 -32.91 4.80
CA MET A 234 -16.51 -33.15 6.00
C MET A 234 -15.15 -33.84 5.80
N ALA A 235 -14.06 -33.14 6.15
CA ALA A 235 -13.44 -33.29 7.48
C ALA A 235 -12.19 -32.39 7.65
N ARG A 236 -12.11 -31.80 8.85
CA ARG A 236 -10.95 -31.14 9.48
C ARG A 236 -9.79 -32.12 9.66
N PHE A 237 -8.56 -31.64 9.53
CA PHE A 237 -7.41 -32.17 10.27
C PHE A 237 -6.45 -31.06 10.70
N GLU A 238 -5.98 -31.17 11.95
CA GLU A 238 -5.02 -30.30 12.65
C GLU A 238 -3.57 -30.79 12.46
N GLY A 239 -2.64 -29.82 12.31
CA GLY A 239 -1.30 -29.73 12.92
C GLY A 239 -0.16 -30.72 12.56
N ALA A 240 0.94 -30.22 11.97
CA ALA A 240 2.19 -29.86 12.68
C ALA A 240 3.44 -29.65 11.77
N ALA A 241 4.15 -28.54 12.04
CA ALA A 241 5.60 -28.24 11.98
C ALA A 241 6.51 -28.56 10.76
N GLY A 242 7.23 -27.52 10.26
CA GLY A 242 8.63 -27.66 9.81
C GLY A 242 9.12 -26.96 8.51
N ALA A 243 9.29 -25.62 8.52
CA ALA A 243 10.24 -24.78 7.74
C ALA A 243 10.33 -24.88 6.17
N PRO A 244 11.07 -23.99 5.47
CA PRO A 244 10.70 -22.60 5.15
C PRO A 244 10.60 -22.36 3.62
N GLU A 245 9.75 -21.42 3.18
CA GLU A 245 9.73 -20.93 1.79
C GLU A 245 9.55 -19.38 1.77
N PRO A 246 10.13 -18.68 0.77
CA PRO A 246 10.56 -17.30 0.88
C PRO A 246 9.48 -16.31 0.44
N SER A 247 9.12 -15.38 1.32
CA SER A 247 8.18 -14.30 0.96
C SER A 247 8.92 -13.10 0.40
N LEU A 248 8.83 -13.00 -0.93
CA LEU A 248 9.17 -11.85 -1.74
C LEU A 248 8.48 -10.58 -1.22
N ASN A 249 9.35 -9.67 -0.81
CA ASN A 249 9.21 -8.24 -0.67
C ASN A 249 8.17 -7.61 -1.65
N ARG A 250 7.09 -7.05 -1.11
CA ARG A 250 6.16 -6.17 -1.84
C ARG A 250 6.09 -4.80 -1.18
N ASN A 251 6.99 -3.93 -1.64
CA ASN A 251 6.79 -2.51 -1.99
C ASN A 251 5.78 -1.68 -1.18
N ARG A 252 6.30 -0.70 -0.42
CA ARG A 252 6.35 0.76 -0.74
C ARG A 252 5.12 1.56 -0.28
N ASN A 253 5.38 2.58 0.55
CA ASN A 253 5.26 3.99 0.16
C ASN A 253 5.60 4.92 1.34
N HIS A 254 6.82 5.48 1.32
CA HIS A 254 7.12 6.70 2.09
C HIS A 254 6.77 7.91 1.22
N GLN A 255 5.59 8.48 1.45
CA GLN A 255 5.32 9.87 1.11
C GLN A 255 5.93 10.73 2.21
N ARG A 256 7.06 11.38 1.91
CA ARG A 256 7.63 12.42 2.77
C ARG A 256 7.02 13.74 2.33
N THR A 257 6.26 14.35 3.22
CA THR A 257 5.70 15.70 3.08
C THR A 257 6.79 16.74 3.27
N THR A 258 6.76 17.77 2.42
CA THR A 258 7.53 19.02 2.52
C THR A 258 6.56 20.17 2.76
N ASN A 259 6.82 20.98 3.79
CA ASN A 259 6.50 22.43 3.97
C ASN A 259 7.00 22.82 5.39
N GLU A 260 8.19 23.44 5.52
CA GLU A 260 8.48 24.89 5.68
C GLU A 260 8.52 25.34 7.17
N PRO A 261 9.17 26.45 7.59
CA PRO A 261 9.88 27.51 6.83
C PRO A 261 11.36 27.76 7.27
N SER A 262 12.12 28.55 6.49
CA SER A 262 13.41 29.16 6.88
C SER A 262 13.20 30.36 7.84
N PRO A 263 14.20 30.74 8.68
CA PRO A 263 14.97 31.99 8.41
C PRO A 263 16.43 31.94 8.98
N PRO A 264 17.20 33.06 9.08
CA PRO A 264 18.20 33.49 8.10
C PRO A 264 19.67 33.38 8.57
N ALA A 265 20.56 33.70 7.62
CA ALA A 265 22.01 33.53 7.57
C ALA A 265 22.90 33.89 8.78
N ARG A 266 23.97 33.09 8.94
CA ARG A 266 25.41 33.41 9.05
C ARG A 266 26.08 32.62 10.19
N GLN A 267 27.05 31.77 9.84
CA GLN A 267 28.42 31.88 10.33
C GLN A 267 29.38 30.97 9.55
N ALA A 268 30.59 31.50 9.40
CA ALA A 268 31.69 30.95 8.64
C ALA A 268 32.44 29.86 9.43
N GLY A 269 33.02 28.92 8.67
CA GLY A 269 34.28 28.26 9.00
C GLY A 269 34.25 27.06 9.94
N SER A 270 34.33 25.86 9.37
CA SER A 270 35.47 24.97 9.66
C SER A 270 35.73 24.05 8.46
N ALA A 271 36.95 24.16 7.93
CA ALA A 271 37.48 23.24 6.93
C ALA A 271 38.00 21.98 7.65
N GLY A 272 37.74 20.80 7.07
CA GLY A 272 38.31 19.54 7.54
C GLY A 272 37.93 18.37 6.63
N ALA A 273 38.87 17.97 5.76
CA ALA A 273 39.03 16.66 5.12
C ALA A 273 37.89 16.03 4.27
N GLY A 274 36.67 16.57 4.22
CA GLY A 274 35.56 16.01 3.43
C GLY A 274 35.40 16.56 1.99
N GLY A 275 36.20 17.56 1.60
CA GLY A 275 36.01 18.29 0.35
C GLY A 275 36.39 17.51 -0.92
N GLU A 276 37.42 16.69 -0.88
CA GLU A 276 37.90 15.93 -2.05
C GLU A 276 36.98 14.73 -2.36
N GLU A 277 36.51 14.01 -1.34
CA GLU A 277 35.59 12.88 -1.51
C GLU A 277 34.20 13.34 -1.95
N GLU A 278 33.69 14.45 -1.39
CA GLU A 278 32.42 15.04 -1.83
C GLU A 278 32.52 15.59 -3.26
N THR A 279 33.65 16.18 -3.67
CA THR A 279 33.83 16.66 -5.06
C THR A 279 33.99 15.53 -6.06
N ALA A 280 34.72 14.46 -5.72
CA ALA A 280 34.83 13.25 -6.53
C ALA A 280 33.47 12.55 -6.68
N LEU A 281 32.72 12.40 -5.58
CA LEU A 281 31.38 11.83 -5.60
C LEU A 281 30.41 12.67 -6.45
N GLN A 282 30.48 14.00 -6.35
CA GLN A 282 29.67 14.90 -7.17
C GLN A 282 30.05 14.80 -8.65
N ALA A 283 31.33 14.70 -8.98
CA ALA A 283 31.80 14.48 -10.35
C ALA A 283 31.29 13.14 -10.90
N ALA A 284 31.46 12.05 -10.15
CA ALA A 284 30.95 10.74 -10.53
C ALA A 284 29.42 10.72 -10.70
N CYS A 285 28.67 11.43 -9.86
CA CYS A 285 27.22 11.61 -10.02
C CYS A 285 26.86 12.34 -11.33
N ARG A 286 27.61 13.38 -11.72
CA ARG A 286 27.41 14.10 -12.98
C ARG A 286 27.70 13.20 -14.18
N THR A 287 28.82 12.48 -14.15
CA THR A 287 29.20 11.52 -15.21
C THR A 287 28.17 10.40 -15.34
N THR A 288 27.68 9.87 -14.22
CA THR A 288 26.66 8.81 -14.21
C THR A 288 25.35 9.28 -14.80
N TRP A 289 24.90 10.48 -14.43
CA TRP A 289 23.68 11.07 -15.00
C TRP A 289 23.82 11.37 -16.50
N ALA A 290 24.99 11.85 -16.94
CA ALA A 290 25.26 12.10 -18.36
C ALA A 290 25.20 10.80 -19.18
N ALA A 291 25.89 9.75 -18.74
CA ALA A 291 25.92 8.45 -19.41
C ALA A 291 24.52 7.79 -19.46
N TYR A 292 23.75 7.87 -18.36
CA TYR A 292 22.35 7.42 -18.35
C TYR A 292 21.48 8.23 -19.32
N THR A 293 21.62 9.55 -19.32
CA THR A 293 20.81 10.46 -20.16
C THR A 293 21.08 10.22 -21.64
N GLU A 294 22.34 10.06 -22.03
CA GLU A 294 22.74 9.77 -23.41
C GLU A 294 22.14 8.43 -23.88
N ALA A 295 22.27 7.37 -23.09
CA ALA A 295 21.69 6.07 -23.43
C ALA A 295 20.15 6.11 -23.47
N TYR A 296 19.53 6.91 -22.61
CA TYR A 296 18.08 7.12 -22.57
C TYR A 296 17.57 7.88 -23.79
N GLU A 297 18.23 8.98 -24.15
CA GLU A 297 17.90 9.76 -25.33
C GLU A 297 18.11 8.95 -26.62
N HIS A 298 19.19 8.16 -26.70
CA HIS A 298 19.42 7.26 -27.83
C HIS A 298 18.30 6.22 -27.99
N ARG A 299 17.79 5.66 -26.89
CA ARG A 299 16.75 4.61 -26.93
C ARG A 299 15.34 5.16 -27.14
N TYR A 300 15.00 6.26 -26.47
CA TYR A 300 13.64 6.79 -26.41
C TYR A 300 13.42 8.06 -27.24
N GLY A 301 14.48 8.66 -27.78
CA GLY A 301 14.42 9.92 -28.55
C GLY A 301 14.09 11.15 -27.71
N VAL A 302 13.98 11.01 -26.38
CA VAL A 302 13.64 12.09 -25.45
C VAL A 302 14.55 12.07 -24.24
N LYS A 303 14.86 13.26 -23.70
CA LYS A 303 15.67 13.36 -22.48
C LYS A 303 14.86 12.95 -21.24
N PRO A 304 15.44 12.19 -20.30
CA PRO A 304 14.76 11.76 -19.09
C PRO A 304 14.50 12.94 -18.14
N VAL A 305 13.36 12.90 -17.45
CA VAL A 305 12.98 13.94 -16.48
C VAL A 305 13.81 13.81 -15.20
N ARG A 306 14.45 14.91 -14.81
CA ARG A 306 15.25 15.01 -13.58
C ARG A 306 14.42 15.61 -12.44
N ASN A 307 14.39 14.94 -11.29
CA ASN A 307 13.72 15.41 -10.08
C ASN A 307 14.55 15.12 -8.81
N ALA A 308 14.13 15.64 -7.65
CA ALA A 308 14.86 15.46 -6.40
C ALA A 308 15.04 13.97 -6.00
N PRO A 309 14.01 13.10 -6.09
CA PRO A 309 14.20 11.65 -5.90
C PRO A 309 15.21 10.99 -6.84
N VAL A 310 15.23 11.38 -8.12
CA VAL A 310 16.19 10.87 -9.12
C VAL A 310 17.61 11.28 -8.75
N ASN A 311 17.83 12.52 -8.30
CA ASN A 311 19.14 12.97 -7.82
C ASN A 311 19.63 12.14 -6.63
N ALA A 312 18.74 11.84 -5.67
CA ALA A 312 19.06 10.99 -4.54
C ALA A 312 19.42 9.57 -4.99
N ASN A 313 18.65 9.01 -5.92
CA ASN A 313 18.91 7.69 -6.48
C ASN A 313 20.24 7.61 -7.23
N VAL A 314 20.61 8.62 -8.02
CA VAL A 314 21.94 8.67 -8.68
C VAL A 314 23.06 8.71 -7.64
N LYS A 315 22.94 9.52 -6.59
CA LYS A 315 23.93 9.56 -5.50
C LYS A 315 24.04 8.19 -4.80
N THR A 316 22.92 7.51 -4.57
CA THR A 316 22.91 6.14 -3.99
C THR A 316 23.55 5.12 -4.92
N LEU A 317 23.33 5.20 -6.23
CA LEU A 317 23.93 4.30 -7.21
C LEU A 317 25.46 4.39 -7.18
N VAL A 318 25.98 5.62 -7.23
CA VAL A 318 27.42 5.88 -7.20
C VAL A 318 28.05 5.41 -5.88
N LYS A 319 27.38 5.62 -4.75
CA LYS A 319 27.85 5.13 -3.45
C LYS A 319 27.89 3.59 -3.36
N ARG A 320 27.03 2.88 -4.08
CA ARG A 320 26.94 1.41 -4.04
C ARG A 320 27.87 0.72 -5.02
N LEU A 321 27.96 1.24 -6.25
CA LEU A 321 28.75 0.62 -7.33
C LEU A 321 30.16 1.22 -7.46
N GLY A 322 30.43 2.34 -6.79
CA GLY A 322 31.68 3.07 -6.93
C GLY A 322 31.66 4.08 -8.08
N HIS A 323 32.70 4.91 -8.13
CA HIS A 323 32.79 6.04 -9.06
C HIS A 323 32.99 5.61 -10.52
N ASP A 324 33.73 4.52 -10.74
CA ASP A 324 34.14 4.08 -12.08
C ASP A 324 33.07 3.23 -12.78
N GLU A 325 32.42 2.32 -12.05
CA GLU A 325 31.45 1.40 -12.63
C GLU A 325 30.05 2.01 -12.78
N ALA A 326 29.66 2.95 -11.91
CA ALA A 326 28.29 3.49 -11.90
C ALA A 326 27.85 4.13 -13.24
N PRO A 327 28.67 4.94 -13.94
CA PRO A 327 28.29 5.46 -15.26
C PRO A 327 28.12 4.37 -16.31
N LEU A 328 28.99 3.37 -16.31
CA LEU A 328 29.00 2.28 -17.29
C LEU A 328 27.78 1.38 -17.12
N VAL A 329 27.46 1.01 -15.87
CA VAL A 329 26.28 0.21 -15.53
C VAL A 329 24.99 0.99 -15.84
N ALA A 330 24.94 2.30 -15.59
CA ALA A 330 23.77 3.11 -15.87
C ALA A 330 23.48 3.26 -17.38
N ALA A 331 24.52 3.43 -18.21
CA ALA A 331 24.38 3.44 -19.66
C ALA A 331 23.96 2.06 -20.20
N TRP A 332 24.63 1.00 -19.76
CA TRP A 332 24.32 -0.37 -20.19
C TRP A 332 22.91 -0.80 -19.78
N TYR A 333 22.45 -0.39 -18.59
CA TYR A 333 21.10 -0.68 -18.12
C TYR A 333 20.03 -0.22 -19.11
N VAL A 334 20.17 0.98 -19.69
CA VAL A 334 19.19 1.49 -20.66
C VAL A 334 19.38 0.88 -22.04
N ALA A 335 20.64 0.68 -22.46
CA ALA A 335 20.96 0.17 -23.78
C ALA A 335 20.59 -1.32 -23.95
N SER A 336 20.87 -2.15 -22.94
CA SER A 336 20.95 -3.61 -23.11
C SER A 336 19.87 -4.40 -22.36
N VAL A 337 19.24 -3.84 -21.32
CA VAL A 337 18.26 -4.56 -20.50
C VAL A 337 16.89 -4.51 -21.16
N ASN A 338 16.36 -5.66 -21.57
CA ASN A 338 15.05 -5.77 -22.23
C ASN A 338 14.01 -6.50 -21.36
N GLU A 339 14.23 -6.57 -20.05
CA GLU A 339 13.30 -7.19 -19.12
C GLU A 339 11.95 -6.46 -19.14
N ALA A 340 10.83 -7.19 -19.25
CA ALA A 340 9.50 -6.62 -19.40
C ALA A 340 9.13 -5.61 -18.30
N PHE A 341 9.53 -5.87 -17.04
CA PHE A 341 9.31 -4.94 -15.94
C PHE A 341 10.11 -3.64 -16.10
N VAL A 342 11.35 -3.72 -16.56
CA VAL A 342 12.23 -2.57 -16.78
C VAL A 342 11.72 -1.70 -17.93
N VAL A 343 11.35 -2.33 -19.05
CA VAL A 343 10.79 -1.65 -20.22
C VAL A 343 9.45 -0.99 -19.89
N LYS A 344 8.57 -1.67 -19.15
CA LYS A 344 7.27 -1.12 -18.69
C LYS A 344 7.45 0.13 -17.81
N ASN A 345 8.51 0.18 -17.00
CA ASN A 345 8.87 1.34 -16.20
C ASN A 345 9.77 2.35 -16.94
N SER A 346 9.89 2.22 -18.26
CA SER A 346 10.70 3.09 -19.11
C SER A 346 12.12 3.29 -18.58
N HIS A 347 12.79 2.22 -18.13
CA HIS A 347 14.15 2.26 -17.57
C HIS A 347 14.35 3.32 -16.46
N SER A 348 13.39 3.46 -15.55
CA SER A 348 13.51 4.44 -14.46
C SER A 348 14.74 4.16 -13.57
N VAL A 349 15.48 5.21 -13.20
CA VAL A 349 16.66 5.12 -12.29
C VAL A 349 16.32 4.44 -10.95
N GLY A 350 15.08 4.57 -10.48
CA GLY A 350 14.64 3.90 -9.26
C GLY A 350 14.67 2.37 -9.35
N VAL A 351 14.36 1.79 -10.52
CA VAL A 351 14.45 0.34 -10.74
C VAL A 351 15.90 -0.11 -10.80
N LEU A 352 16.76 0.66 -11.47
CA LEU A 352 18.21 0.43 -11.50
C LEU A 352 18.81 0.38 -10.09
N VAL A 353 18.49 1.36 -9.23
CA VAL A 353 19.01 1.41 -7.86
C VAL A 353 18.49 0.26 -7.00
N ASN A 354 17.23 -0.13 -7.15
CA ASN A 354 16.67 -1.23 -6.37
C ASN A 354 17.43 -2.55 -6.57
N GLN A 355 18.00 -2.79 -7.76
CA GLN A 355 18.73 -4.01 -8.12
C GLN A 355 20.14 -3.70 -8.64
N ALA A 356 20.82 -2.72 -8.02
CA ALA A 356 22.08 -2.18 -8.51
C ALA A 356 23.18 -3.25 -8.70
N GLU A 357 23.40 -4.11 -7.70
CA GLU A 357 24.43 -5.16 -7.74
C GLU A 357 24.06 -6.25 -8.77
N GLY A 358 22.77 -6.51 -8.93
CA GLY A 358 22.25 -7.42 -9.95
C GLY A 358 22.55 -6.93 -11.36
N TYR A 359 22.22 -5.68 -11.67
CA TYR A 359 22.53 -5.08 -12.97
C TYR A 359 24.03 -4.90 -13.20
N ARG A 360 24.81 -4.58 -12.16
CA ARG A 360 26.28 -4.57 -12.23
C ARG A 360 26.84 -5.93 -12.61
N THR A 361 26.32 -7.00 -12.01
CA THR A 361 26.74 -8.39 -12.32
C THR A 361 26.37 -8.81 -13.74
N GLN A 362 25.25 -8.32 -14.27
CA GLN A 362 24.85 -8.56 -15.65
C GLN A 362 25.71 -7.78 -16.65
N TRP A 363 26.00 -6.50 -16.35
CA TRP A 363 26.91 -5.66 -17.12
C TRP A 363 28.32 -6.27 -17.18
N ALA A 364 28.87 -6.69 -16.04
CA ALA A 364 30.20 -7.31 -15.97
C ALA A 364 30.30 -8.62 -16.78
N ARG A 365 29.19 -9.36 -16.91
CA ARG A 365 29.09 -10.57 -17.74
C ARG A 365 28.77 -10.27 -19.21
N GLY A 366 28.43 -9.03 -19.56
CA GLY A 366 27.97 -8.64 -20.90
C GLY A 366 26.63 -9.28 -21.31
N GLN A 367 25.86 -9.84 -20.36
CA GLN A 367 24.63 -10.59 -20.64
C GLN A 367 23.49 -10.10 -19.77
N ALA A 368 22.45 -9.56 -20.40
CA ALA A 368 21.21 -9.19 -19.71
C ALA A 368 20.38 -10.46 -19.44
N VAL A 369 19.97 -10.64 -18.19
CA VAL A 369 19.08 -11.74 -17.81
C VAL A 369 17.68 -11.39 -18.28
N THR A 370 17.13 -12.20 -19.19
CA THR A 370 15.75 -12.07 -19.65
C THR A 370 14.84 -13.05 -18.90
N GLY A 371 13.56 -12.71 -18.75
CA GLY A 371 12.60 -13.59 -18.06
C GLY A 371 12.50 -14.98 -18.71
N THR A 372 12.68 -15.08 -20.03
CA THR A 372 12.69 -16.35 -20.76
C THR A 372 13.93 -17.19 -20.44
N ALA A 373 15.10 -16.57 -20.26
CA ALA A 373 16.32 -17.27 -19.88
C ALA A 373 16.24 -17.81 -18.44
N ALA A 374 15.64 -17.06 -17.51
CA ALA A 374 15.40 -17.53 -16.15
C ALA A 374 14.42 -18.72 -16.13
N GLN A 375 13.29 -18.60 -16.83
CA GLN A 375 12.31 -19.70 -16.94
C GLN A 375 12.89 -20.94 -17.65
N ALA A 376 13.79 -20.77 -18.62
CA ALA A 376 14.46 -21.88 -19.27
C ALA A 376 15.43 -22.61 -18.32
N ALA A 377 16.14 -21.87 -17.47
CA ALA A 377 16.99 -22.46 -16.43
C ALA A 377 16.15 -23.26 -15.41
N ASP A 378 15.06 -22.68 -14.91
CA ASP A 378 14.16 -23.35 -13.97
C ASP A 378 13.53 -24.61 -14.57
N LYS A 379 13.07 -24.54 -15.83
CA LYS A 379 12.55 -25.71 -16.56
C LYS A 379 13.62 -26.77 -16.76
N THR A 380 14.86 -26.39 -17.02
CA THR A 380 15.97 -27.33 -17.21
C THR A 380 16.28 -28.07 -15.91
N SER A 381 16.36 -27.35 -14.78
CA SER A 381 16.55 -27.93 -13.46
C SER A 381 15.39 -28.84 -13.05
N ALA A 382 14.14 -28.37 -13.20
CA ALA A 382 12.96 -29.17 -12.88
C ALA A 382 12.84 -30.43 -13.76
N ASN A 383 13.22 -30.35 -15.05
CA ASN A 383 13.25 -31.50 -15.93
C ASN A 383 14.35 -32.51 -15.51
N ALA A 384 15.52 -32.03 -15.07
CA ALA A 384 16.59 -32.90 -14.58
C ALA A 384 16.16 -33.64 -13.31
N ASP A 385 15.56 -32.93 -12.33
CA ASP A 385 15.07 -33.51 -11.09
C ASP A 385 13.96 -34.55 -11.35
N ALA A 386 13.03 -34.26 -12.26
CA ALA A 386 11.97 -35.18 -12.66
C ALA A 386 12.52 -36.46 -13.30
N ILE A 387 13.60 -36.36 -14.11
CA ILE A 387 14.27 -37.52 -14.70
C ILE A 387 14.96 -38.35 -13.62
N GLU A 388 15.63 -37.74 -12.64
CA GLU A 388 16.26 -38.46 -11.54
C GLU A 388 15.24 -39.19 -10.66
N GLU A 389 14.12 -38.54 -10.35
CA GLU A 389 13.03 -39.14 -9.59
C GLU A 389 12.38 -40.30 -10.35
N ALA A 390 12.16 -40.16 -11.65
CA ALA A 390 11.64 -41.25 -12.49
C ALA A 390 12.59 -42.46 -12.51
N LYS A 391 13.92 -42.23 -12.58
CA LYS A 391 14.93 -43.29 -12.47
C LYS A 391 14.90 -43.96 -11.10
N ARG A 392 14.70 -43.20 -10.00
CA ARG A 392 14.55 -43.75 -8.65
C ARG A 392 13.33 -44.67 -8.55
N LEU A 393 12.16 -44.19 -8.97
CA LEU A 393 10.90 -44.95 -8.94
C LEU A 393 10.95 -46.21 -9.82
N SER A 394 11.64 -46.16 -10.96
CA SER A 394 11.83 -47.33 -11.82
C SER A 394 12.66 -48.42 -11.12
N ARG A 395 13.76 -48.04 -10.45
CA ARG A 395 14.58 -48.96 -9.65
C ARG A 395 13.79 -49.60 -8.50
N GLU A 396 12.98 -48.82 -7.78
CA GLU A 396 12.12 -49.33 -6.71
C GLU A 396 11.06 -50.31 -7.23
N ARG A 397 10.42 -49.99 -8.36
CA ARG A 397 9.44 -50.87 -9.00
C ARG A 397 10.07 -52.18 -9.49
N ALA A 398 11.28 -52.11 -10.04
CA ALA A 398 12.04 -53.30 -10.44
C ALA A 398 12.38 -54.17 -9.21
N ALA A 399 12.81 -53.57 -8.10
CA ALA A 399 13.08 -54.27 -6.84
C ALA A 399 11.82 -54.93 -6.26
N ARG A 400 10.67 -54.24 -6.27
CA ARG A 400 9.38 -54.80 -5.83
C ARG A 400 8.91 -55.95 -6.71
N ARG A 401 9.06 -55.85 -8.03
CA ARG A 401 8.73 -56.92 -8.97
C ARG A 401 9.62 -58.15 -8.77
N ALA A 402 10.92 -57.95 -8.55
CA ALA A 402 11.86 -59.02 -8.26
C ALA A 402 11.51 -59.76 -6.95
N ALA A 403 11.10 -59.02 -5.91
CA ALA A 403 10.63 -59.61 -4.65
C ALA A 403 9.36 -60.46 -4.85
N GLN A 404 8.37 -59.97 -5.61
CA GLN A 404 7.14 -60.71 -5.91
C GLN A 404 7.37 -61.96 -6.76
N SER A 405 8.32 -61.95 -7.69
CA SER A 405 8.68 -63.14 -8.48
C SER A 405 9.45 -64.21 -7.69
N GLY A 406 10.04 -63.86 -6.53
CA GLY A 406 10.77 -64.80 -5.67
C GLY A 406 9.88 -65.66 -4.77
N GLU A 407 8.66 -65.21 -4.47
CA GLU A 407 7.71 -65.95 -3.61
C GLU A 407 6.91 -67.03 -4.34
N GLY A 408 6.97 -67.11 -5.68
CA GLY A 408 6.20 -68.06 -6.49
C GLY A 408 6.91 -69.37 -6.84
N CYS A 409 8.17 -69.60 -6.42
CA CYS A 409 8.97 -70.77 -6.82
C CYS A 409 9.18 -71.82 -5.71
N ASN A 410 8.45 -71.73 -4.60
CA ASN A 410 8.36 -72.78 -3.58
C ASN A 410 6.90 -73.25 -3.44
N ALA A 411 6.46 -74.10 -4.35
CA ALA A 411 5.26 -74.91 -4.21
C ALA A 411 5.49 -76.27 -4.86
#